data_AF-A0A7W9CWS1-F1
#
_entry.id   AF-A0A7W9CWS1-F1
#
_cell.length_a   1.000
_cell.length_b   1.000
_cell.length_c   1.000
_cell.angle_alpha   90.00
_cell.angle_beta   90.00
_cell.angle_gamma   90.00
#
_symmetry.space_group_name_H-M   'P 1'
#
loop_
_entity.id
_entity.type
_entity.pdbx_description
1 polymer ?
#
loop_
_entity_poly.entity_id
_entity_poly.type
_entity_poly.pdbx_seq_one_letter_code
_entity_poly.pdbx_strand_id
1 'polypeptide(L)'
;MAIWRRGKPDALLHHSDQGSQYTSDQFQRLMADHGMSRSGNVWDNAAMESFFSSLKTERTARKVYRTRDDAKADVFDYIERFYNPKRRHSALGYLSPMEFENKVGLA
;
A
#
# COMPACT_ATOMS: atom_id res chain seq x y z
N MET A 1 -3.80 0.52 -9.81
CA MET A 1 -3.75 -0.96 -9.81
C MET A 1 -4.71 -1.58 -8.78
N ALA A 2 -4.80 -1.08 -7.54
CA ALA A 2 -5.66 -1.68 -6.50
C ALA A 2 -7.17 -1.71 -6.85
N ILE A 3 -7.76 -0.58 -7.27
CA ILE A 3 -9.19 -0.49 -7.66
C ILE A 3 -9.52 -1.47 -8.80
N TRP A 4 -8.64 -1.58 -9.79
CA TRP A 4 -8.80 -2.45 -10.95
C TRP A 4 -8.60 -3.93 -10.65
N ARG A 5 -7.69 -4.26 -9.72
CA ARG A 5 -7.41 -5.66 -9.33
C ARG A 5 -8.42 -6.21 -8.32
N ARG A 6 -9.02 -5.37 -7.47
CA ARG A 6 -9.86 -5.79 -6.34
C ARG A 6 -11.37 -5.58 -6.56
N GLY A 7 -11.80 -5.31 -7.80
CA GLY A 7 -13.22 -5.39 -8.18
C GLY A 7 -14.16 -4.42 -7.44
N LYS A 8 -13.87 -3.11 -7.45
CA LYS A 8 -14.71 -2.00 -6.94
C LYS A 8 -15.58 -2.38 -5.71
N PRO A 9 -14.98 -2.60 -4.52
CA PRO A 9 -15.74 -2.90 -3.32
C PRO A 9 -16.66 -1.75 -2.94
N ASP A 10 -17.89 -2.06 -2.50
CA ASP A 10 -18.89 -1.11 -2.02
C ASP A 10 -18.48 -0.53 -0.66
N ALA A 11 -17.49 0.37 -0.64
CA ALA A 11 -17.03 1.25 0.45
C ALA A 11 -15.49 1.46 0.47
N LEU A 12 -14.79 1.29 -0.65
CA LEU A 12 -13.36 1.59 -0.67
C LEU A 12 -13.13 3.11 -0.52
N LEU A 13 -12.31 3.52 0.44
CA LEU A 13 -11.83 4.89 0.56
C LEU A 13 -10.36 4.95 0.14
N HIS A 14 -10.02 5.96 -0.67
CA HIS A 14 -8.61 6.28 -0.89
C HIS A 14 -8.05 6.97 0.35
N HIS A 15 -6.95 6.46 0.87
CA HIS A 15 -6.20 7.09 1.96
C HIS A 15 -4.95 7.78 1.42
N SER A 16 -4.74 9.02 1.85
CA SER A 16 -3.59 9.84 1.47
C SER A 16 -3.34 10.89 2.57
N ASP A 17 -2.11 11.40 2.60
CA ASP A 17 -1.67 12.51 3.45
C ASP A 17 -2.28 13.87 3.03
N GLN A 18 -3.10 13.90 1.98
CA GLN A 18 -3.72 15.09 1.39
C GLN A 18 -2.70 16.19 1.03
N GLY A 19 -1.50 15.79 0.59
CA GLY A 19 -0.54 16.71 0.00
C GLY A 19 -1.08 17.42 -1.26
N SER A 20 -0.33 18.41 -1.77
CA SER A 20 -0.76 19.28 -2.88
C SER A 20 -1.23 18.54 -4.15
N GLN A 21 -0.66 17.36 -4.42
CA GLN A 21 -1.10 16.50 -5.53
C GLN A 21 -2.53 15.96 -5.32
N TYR A 22 -2.87 15.59 -4.09
CA TYR A 22 -4.14 14.99 -3.70
C TYR A 22 -5.25 16.03 -3.46
N THR A 23 -4.88 17.28 -3.20
CA THR A 23 -5.82 18.41 -3.12
C THR A 23 -6.04 19.12 -4.46
N SER A 24 -5.36 18.68 -5.53
CA SER A 24 -5.55 19.23 -6.88
C SER A 24 -6.97 18.96 -7.42
N ASP A 25 -7.49 19.88 -8.24
CA ASP A 25 -8.82 19.77 -8.84
C ASP A 25 -9.01 18.47 -9.62
N GLN A 26 -7.98 18.06 -10.37
CA GLN A 26 -8.04 16.83 -11.16
C GLN A 26 -8.22 15.60 -10.26
N PHE A 27 -7.51 15.56 -9.12
CA PHE A 27 -7.61 14.47 -8.19
C PHE A 27 -8.95 14.47 -7.45
N GLN A 28 -9.42 15.64 -7.00
CA GLN A 28 -10.71 15.79 -6.32
C GLN A 28 -11.88 15.35 -7.22
N ARG A 29 -11.83 15.63 -8.53
CA ARG A 29 -12.82 15.13 -9.50
C ARG A 29 -12.83 13.61 -9.60
N LEU A 30 -11.66 12.98 -9.63
CA LEU A 30 -11.56 11.52 -9.62
C LEU A 30 -12.12 10.92 -8.32
N MET A 31 -11.88 11.60 -7.19
CA MET A 31 -12.35 11.14 -5.88
C MET A 31 -13.84 11.36 -5.65
N ALA A 32 -14.52 12.19 -6.44
CA ALA A 32 -15.98 12.31 -6.38
C ALA A 32 -16.68 10.97 -6.65
N ASP A 33 -16.10 10.16 -7.54
CA ASP A 33 -16.64 8.84 -7.92
C ASP A 33 -16.12 7.68 -7.04
N HIS A 34 -15.11 7.94 -6.20
CA HIS A 34 -14.34 6.88 -5.51
C HIS A 34 -14.14 7.08 -4.00
N GLY A 35 -14.47 8.24 -3.43
CA GLY A 35 -14.44 8.51 -1.99
C GLY A 35 -13.03 8.68 -1.39
N MET A 36 -12.80 9.81 -0.70
CA MET A 36 -11.51 10.12 -0.06
C MET A 36 -11.64 10.04 1.48
N SER A 37 -10.63 9.48 2.16
CA SER A 37 -10.57 9.50 3.62
C SER A 37 -10.44 10.93 4.15
N ARG A 38 -10.93 11.16 5.38
CA ARG A 38 -10.78 12.45 6.06
C ARG A 38 -9.31 12.77 6.34
N SER A 39 -8.98 14.06 6.42
CA SER A 39 -7.68 14.51 6.91
C SER A 39 -7.51 14.20 8.39
N GLY A 40 -6.26 13.94 8.79
CA GLY A 40 -5.84 14.07 10.19
C GLY A 40 -5.91 12.81 11.05
N ASN A 41 -6.06 11.60 10.47
CA ASN A 41 -5.92 10.37 11.25
C ASN A 41 -4.56 9.69 10.99
N VAL A 42 -3.63 9.88 11.93
CA VAL A 42 -2.27 9.28 11.89
C VAL A 42 -2.32 7.75 11.82
N TRP A 43 -3.35 7.13 12.41
CA TRP A 43 -3.51 5.68 12.41
C TRP A 43 -3.79 5.11 11.02
N ASP A 44 -4.43 5.90 10.14
CA ASP A 44 -4.74 5.47 8.77
C ASP A 44 -3.47 5.40 7.91
N ASN A 45 -2.46 6.23 8.20
CA ASN A 45 -1.17 6.21 7.50
C ASN A 45 -0.17 5.19 8.09
N ALA A 46 -0.38 4.75 9.33
CA ALA A 46 0.56 3.90 10.06
C ALA A 46 0.90 2.59 9.31
N ALA A 47 -0.06 2.01 8.59
CA ALA A 47 0.17 0.82 7.77
C ALA A 47 1.14 1.10 6.61
N MET A 48 0.98 2.23 5.92
CA MET A 48 1.86 2.64 4.84
C MET A 48 3.25 3.05 5.34
N GLU A 49 3.32 3.76 6.47
CA GLU A 49 4.60 4.11 7.10
C GLU A 49 5.38 2.85 7.50
N SER A 50 4.70 1.87 8.11
CA SER A 50 5.29 0.58 8.47
C SER A 50 5.79 -0.18 7.24
N PHE A 51 5.02 -0.17 6.14
CA PHE A 51 5.44 -0.74 4.86
C PHE A 51 6.72 -0.08 4.34
N PHE A 52 6.76 1.25 4.26
CA PHE A 52 7.92 1.96 3.74
C PHE A 52 9.16 1.81 4.63
N SER A 53 8.98 1.77 5.94
CA SER A 53 10.06 1.47 6.89
C SER A 53 10.65 0.07 6.64
N SER A 54 9.79 -0.94 6.47
CA SER A 54 10.20 -2.32 6.18
C SER A 54 10.89 -2.43 4.82
N LEU A 55 10.30 -1.88 3.76
CA LEU A 55 10.89 -1.89 2.42
C LEU A 55 12.28 -1.24 2.40
N LYS A 56 12.41 -0.07 3.03
CA LYS A 56 13.69 0.63 3.10
C LYS A 56 14.72 -0.19 3.86
N THR A 57 14.38 -0.67 5.03
CA THR A 57 15.31 -1.40 5.91
C THR A 57 15.72 -2.75 5.34
N GLU A 58 14.75 -3.53 4.86
CA GLU A 58 14.95 -4.93 4.47
C GLU A 58 15.45 -5.07 3.04
N ARG A 59 15.11 -4.15 2.13
CA ARG A 59 15.40 -4.29 0.69
C ARG A 59 16.32 -3.22 0.12
N THR A 60 16.10 -1.94 0.44
CA THR A 60 16.76 -0.84 -0.30
C THR A 60 17.91 -0.16 0.44
N ALA A 61 18.04 -0.28 1.77
CA ALA A 61 18.95 0.53 2.59
C ALA A 61 20.43 0.43 2.22
N ARG A 62 20.84 -0.69 1.62
CA ARG A 62 22.24 -0.95 1.24
C ARG A 62 22.38 -1.33 -0.23
N LYS A 63 21.42 -0.91 -1.07
CA LYS A 63 21.37 -1.29 -2.47
C LYS A 63 21.43 -0.05 -3.36
N VAL A 64 22.43 -0.04 -4.24
CA VAL A 64 22.52 0.95 -5.32
C VAL A 64 22.01 0.28 -6.58
N TYR A 65 20.98 0.87 -7.19
CA TYR A 65 20.44 0.38 -8.45
C TYR A 65 21.12 1.08 -9.61
N ARG A 66 21.54 0.31 -10.61
CA ARG A 66 22.18 0.84 -11.81
C ARG A 66 21.16 1.52 -12.72
N THR A 67 19.94 0.99 -12.78
CA THR A 67 18.85 1.56 -13.57
C THR A 67 17.57 1.67 -12.76
N ARG A 68 16.66 2.54 -13.22
CA ARG A 68 15.34 2.67 -12.61
C ARG A 68 14.50 1.40 -12.76
N ASP A 69 14.70 0.65 -13.84
CA ASP A 69 13.94 -0.58 -14.08
C ASP A 69 14.42 -1.72 -13.18
N ASP A 70 15.71 -1.79 -12.83
CA ASP A 70 16.21 -2.69 -11.78
C ASP A 70 15.53 -2.39 -10.44
N ALA A 71 15.41 -1.11 -10.07
CA ALA A 71 14.73 -0.69 -8.84
C ALA A 71 13.25 -1.08 -8.86
N LYS A 72 12.54 -0.85 -9.97
CA LYS A 72 11.12 -1.23 -10.10
C LYS A 72 10.93 -2.74 -9.98
N ALA A 73 11.76 -3.53 -10.67
CA ALA A 73 11.68 -4.98 -10.63
C ALA A 73 11.93 -5.52 -9.22
N ASP A 74 12.90 -4.93 -8.51
CA ASP A 74 13.23 -5.34 -7.14
C ASP A 74 12.13 -4.99 -6.13
N VAL A 75 11.54 -3.81 -6.24
CA VAL A 75 10.39 -3.40 -5.41
C VAL A 75 9.18 -4.27 -5.71
N PHE A 76 8.92 -4.57 -6.99
CA PHE A 76 7.84 -5.48 -7.38
C PHE A 76 8.03 -6.88 -6.80
N ASP A 77 9.24 -7.45 -6.93
CA ASP A 77 9.60 -8.74 -6.35
C ASP A 77 9.40 -8.76 -4.83
N TYR A 78 9.86 -7.72 -4.14
CA TYR A 78 9.67 -7.58 -2.70
C TYR A 78 8.18 -7.56 -2.34
N ILE A 79 7.35 -6.79 -3.03
CA ILE A 79 5.91 -6.68 -2.73
C ILE A 79 5.18 -8.00 -3.00
N GLU A 80 5.33 -8.54 -4.21
CA GLU A 80 4.47 -9.61 -4.73
C GLU A 80 4.96 -11.01 -4.36
N ARG A 81 6.27 -11.20 -4.10
CA ARG A 81 6.84 -12.52 -3.77
C ARG A 81 7.21 -12.70 -2.31
N PHE A 82 7.31 -11.60 -1.55
CA PHE A 82 7.72 -11.65 -0.15
C PHE A 82 6.74 -10.93 0.78
N TYR A 83 6.54 -9.62 0.63
CA TYR A 83 5.77 -8.81 1.58
C TYR A 83 4.32 -9.31 1.70
N ASN A 84 3.56 -9.31 0.61
CA ASN A 84 2.16 -9.74 0.62
C ASN A 84 1.96 -11.24 0.93
N PRO A 85 2.73 -12.18 0.33
CA PRO A 85 2.45 -13.61 0.52
C PRO A 85 3.16 -14.27 1.71
N LYS A 86 4.21 -13.67 2.29
CA LYS A 86 5.10 -14.36 3.24
C LYS A 86 5.46 -13.56 4.49
N ARG A 87 5.59 -12.24 4.40
CA ARG A 87 6.07 -11.43 5.53
C ARG A 87 5.03 -11.40 6.63
N ARG A 88 5.39 -11.85 7.83
CA ARG A 88 4.48 -11.89 8.99
C ARG A 88 4.42 -10.54 9.69
N HIS A 89 3.22 -10.15 10.10
CA HIS A 89 2.98 -8.91 10.85
C HIS A 89 2.40 -9.23 12.23
N SER A 90 3.00 -8.70 13.30
CA SER A 90 2.50 -8.89 14.67
C SER A 90 1.07 -8.38 14.83
N ALA A 91 0.74 -7.25 14.20
CA ALA A 91 -0.60 -6.68 14.16
C ALA A 91 -1.65 -7.59 13.48
N LEU A 92 -1.22 -8.52 12.63
CA LEU A 92 -2.09 -9.49 11.93
C LEU A 92 -2.06 -10.87 12.61
N GLY A 93 -1.63 -10.96 13.87
CA GLY A 93 -1.49 -12.23 14.57
C GLY A 93 -0.40 -13.12 13.99
N TYR A 94 0.69 -12.51 13.49
CA TYR A 94 1.80 -13.19 12.81
C TYR A 94 1.41 -13.91 11.50
N LEU A 95 0.36 -13.44 10.83
CA LEU A 95 0.03 -13.82 9.46
C LEU A 95 0.64 -12.84 8.45
N SER A 96 0.83 -13.31 7.21
CA SER A 96 1.08 -12.41 6.08
C SER A 96 -0.19 -11.67 5.65
N PRO A 97 -0.07 -10.53 4.94
CA PRO A 97 -1.24 -9.78 4.44
C PRO A 97 -2.21 -10.67 3.66
N MET A 98 -1.71 -11.50 2.74
CA MET A 98 -2.57 -12.40 1.97
C MET A 98 -3.20 -13.51 2.82
N GLU A 99 -2.45 -14.11 3.74
CA GLU A 99 -3.02 -15.13 4.65
C GLU A 99 -4.10 -14.55 5.55
N PHE A 100 -3.90 -13.32 6.02
CA PHE A 100 -4.90 -12.60 6.79
C PHE A 100 -6.16 -12.37 5.96
N GLU A 101 -6.04 -11.79 4.76
CA GLU A 101 -7.17 -11.55 3.84
C GLU A 101 -7.94 -12.83 3.53
N ASN A 102 -7.24 -13.92 3.21
CA ASN A 102 -7.85 -15.24 2.99
C ASN A 102 -8.62 -15.73 4.23
N LYS A 103 -8.05 -15.57 5.42
CA LYS A 103 -8.66 -16.02 6.68
C LYS A 103 -9.92 -15.22 7.05
N VAL A 104 -9.95 -13.93 6.73
CA VAL A 104 -11.11 -13.06 7.01
C VAL A 104 -12.10 -12.94 5.84
N GLY A 105 -11.86 -13.65 4.72
CA GLY A 105 -12.73 -13.66 3.56
C GLY A 105 -12.74 -12.35 2.76
N LEU A 106 -11.63 -11.61 2.77
CA LEU A 106 -11.44 -10.35 2.03
C LEU A 106 -10.65 -10.51 0.73
N ALA A 107 -10.18 -11.73 0.42
CA ALA A 107 -9.37 -12.06 -0.74
C ALA A 107 -10.23 -12.38 -1.98
#